data_AF-A0A837ZXQ8-F1
#
_entry.id   AF-A0A837ZXQ8-F1
#
_cell.length_a   1.000
_cell.length_b   1.000
_cell.length_c   1.000
_cell.angle_alpha   90.00
_cell.angle_beta   90.00
_cell.angle_gamma   90.00
#
_symmetry.space_group_name_H-M   'P 1'
#
loop_
_entity.id
_entity.type
_entity.pdbx_description
1 polymer ?
#
loop_
_entity_poly.entity_id
_entity_poly.type
_entity_poly.pdbx_seq_one_letter_code
_entity_poly.pdbx_strand_id
1 'polypeptide(L)'
;MGTRFLLQPWWVRLAVTAAAAAVLYLPFWLLYFGDRDTDPRWLALQAGAVVVGIAALAIGIQQRPHRYCTAAVAGLDRHQRSQALTAVWRGDPPDDPAALAAAIQMGSVMLETRKQMPRWLIRLWWLPILLMISGALLIFYSDGARRGSGYLLLALAVSALTCWSEYHFRRVQHQMQLLDAAAGSHPEAAPAVLPRYQPPSRSRLLIAATVAGAIVGGLTAFNGSEKPTDCDTALSVLGIYVDDEHRDLTKGDLIGPHGPPLSAYQDWANRMRNHPKLSDQNLAERVQHLTDLADQAVDIVKRTREAGADATAYDAVVQQILNEGQAILNVCKAQR
;
A
#
# COMPACT_ATOMS: atom_id res chain seq x y z
N MET A 1 -13.07 13.19 15.61
CA MET A 1 -12.20 14.30 16.03
C MET A 1 -13.07 15.50 16.40
N GLY A 2 -13.07 15.92 17.67
CA GLY A 2 -13.90 17.04 18.13
C GLY A 2 -13.32 18.41 17.76
N THR A 3 -14.16 19.44 17.70
CA THR A 3 -13.81 20.84 17.35
C THR A 3 -12.71 21.48 18.18
N ARG A 4 -12.53 21.02 19.43
CA ARG A 4 -11.38 21.41 20.27
C ARG A 4 -10.05 21.14 19.57
N PHE A 5 -9.98 20.07 18.76
CA PHE A 5 -8.80 19.71 17.97
C PHE A 5 -8.52 20.70 16.84
N LEU A 6 -9.58 21.20 16.19
CA LEU A 6 -9.44 22.19 15.14
C LEU A 6 -8.96 23.53 15.70
N LEU A 7 -9.24 23.87 16.96
CA LEU A 7 -8.77 25.10 17.59
C LEU A 7 -7.40 24.96 18.27
N GLN A 8 -6.81 23.76 18.30
CA GLN A 8 -5.49 23.56 18.86
C GLN A 8 -4.40 24.19 17.98
N PRO A 9 -3.25 24.58 18.59
CA PRO A 9 -2.11 25.05 17.84
C PRO A 9 -1.59 23.97 16.88
N TRP A 10 -0.91 24.43 15.83
CA TRP A 10 -0.52 23.60 14.69
C TRP A 10 0.36 22.40 15.09
N TRP A 11 1.20 22.52 16.13
CA TRP A 11 2.06 21.44 16.61
C TRP A 11 1.26 20.31 17.27
N VAL A 12 0.22 20.61 18.05
CA VAL A 12 -0.67 19.57 18.64
C VAL A 12 -1.42 18.85 17.52
N ARG A 13 -1.87 19.60 16.52
CA ARG A 13 -2.53 19.02 15.36
C ARG A 13 -1.61 18.08 14.59
N LEU A 14 -0.35 18.49 14.36
CA LEU A 14 0.68 17.64 13.77
C LEU A 14 0.93 16.37 14.56
N ALA A 15 1.12 16.48 15.88
CA ALA A 15 1.41 15.34 16.72
C ALA A 15 0.27 14.31 16.68
N VAL A 16 -0.99 14.75 16.77
CA VAL A 16 -2.14 13.86 16.75
C VAL A 16 -2.38 13.26 15.35
N THR A 17 -2.23 14.03 14.27
CA THR A 17 -2.37 13.48 12.91
C THR A 17 -1.23 12.52 12.58
N ALA A 18 0.00 12.82 13.00
CA ALA A 18 1.14 11.92 12.86
C ALA A 18 0.95 10.65 13.69
N ALA A 19 0.50 10.74 14.94
CA ALA A 19 0.20 9.57 15.76
C ALA A 19 -0.91 8.70 15.16
N ALA A 20 -2.01 9.30 14.70
CA ALA A 20 -3.09 8.58 14.04
C ALA A 20 -2.62 7.92 12.73
N ALA A 21 -1.83 8.64 11.92
CA ALA A 21 -1.24 8.09 10.70
C ALA A 21 -0.26 6.95 11.02
N ALA A 22 0.56 7.08 12.05
CA ALA A 22 1.50 6.05 12.51
C ALA A 22 0.76 4.77 12.94
N VAL A 23 -0.29 4.90 13.76
CA VAL A 23 -1.10 3.76 14.23
C VAL A 23 -1.75 2.99 13.07
N LEU A 24 -2.11 3.66 11.98
CA LEU A 24 -2.71 3.00 10.81
C LEU A 24 -1.66 2.48 9.83
N TYR A 25 -0.58 3.24 9.62
CA TYR A 25 0.38 2.99 8.54
C TYR A 25 1.54 2.08 8.96
N LEU A 26 1.98 2.13 10.23
CA LEU A 26 3.05 1.25 10.72
C LEU A 26 2.64 -0.24 10.68
N PRO A 27 1.45 -0.65 11.16
CA PRO A 27 1.04 -2.05 11.06
C PRO A 27 0.94 -2.50 9.61
N PHE A 28 0.44 -1.65 8.72
CA PHE A 28 0.40 -1.95 7.28
C PHE A 28 1.80 -2.20 6.71
N TRP A 29 2.76 -1.32 7.03
CA TRP A 29 4.14 -1.45 6.56
C TRP A 29 4.81 -2.71 7.10
N LEU A 30 4.68 -2.98 8.40
CA LEU A 30 5.26 -4.16 9.04
C LEU A 30 4.66 -5.46 8.50
N LEU A 31 3.36 -5.48 8.23
CA LEU A 31 2.70 -6.66 7.67
C LEU A 31 3.06 -6.88 6.19
N TYR A 32 3.31 -5.82 5.42
CA TYR A 32 3.59 -5.91 3.99
C TYR A 32 5.08 -6.17 3.67
N PHE A 33 5.99 -5.62 4.47
CA PHE A 33 7.43 -5.67 4.22
C PHE A 33 8.22 -6.47 5.27
N GLY A 34 7.58 -6.92 6.35
CA GLY A 34 8.28 -7.59 7.47
C GLY A 34 8.93 -8.93 7.15
N ASP A 35 8.66 -9.51 5.98
CA ASP A 35 9.25 -10.77 5.51
C ASP A 35 10.37 -10.59 4.48
N ARG A 36 10.59 -9.36 4.00
CA ARG A 36 11.75 -9.10 3.15
C ARG A 36 12.94 -8.88 4.07
N ASP A 37 14.12 -9.37 3.68
CA ASP A 37 15.43 -9.12 4.34
C ASP A 37 15.85 -7.63 4.35
N THR A 38 14.88 -6.72 4.19
CA THR A 38 15.08 -5.28 4.24
C THR A 38 15.48 -4.87 5.64
N ASP A 39 16.59 -4.15 5.76
CA ASP A 39 17.07 -3.61 7.05
C ASP A 39 15.91 -2.90 7.80
N PRO A 40 15.57 -3.34 9.03
CA PRO A 40 14.48 -2.74 9.81
C PRO A 40 14.66 -1.24 10.07
N ARG A 41 15.90 -0.73 10.04
CA ARG A 41 16.18 0.71 10.16
C ARG A 41 15.71 1.47 8.93
N TRP A 42 15.88 0.89 7.75
CA TRP A 42 15.42 1.48 6.49
C TRP A 42 13.89 1.46 6.42
N LEU A 43 13.27 0.35 6.82
CA LEU A 43 11.81 0.23 6.96
C LEU A 43 11.24 1.30 7.91
N ALA A 44 11.86 1.48 9.07
CA ALA A 44 11.43 2.49 10.05
C ALA A 44 11.59 3.92 9.52
N LEU A 45 12.68 4.21 8.81
CA LEU A 45 12.95 5.53 8.21
C LEU A 45 11.93 5.86 7.11
N GLN A 46 11.62 4.89 6.24
CA GLN A 46 10.61 5.06 5.19
C GLN A 46 9.21 5.26 5.78
N ALA A 47 8.81 4.41 6.74
CA ALA A 47 7.53 4.53 7.40
C ALA A 47 7.41 5.90 8.11
N GLY A 48 8.48 6.34 8.79
CA GLY A 48 8.55 7.67 9.41
C GLY A 48 8.39 8.80 8.40
N ALA A 49 9.10 8.75 7.28
CA ALA A 49 9.02 9.75 6.22
C ALA A 49 7.60 9.85 5.63
N VAL A 50 6.95 8.71 5.37
CA VAL A 50 5.58 8.69 4.84
C VAL A 50 4.58 9.22 5.88
N VAL A 51 4.68 8.81 7.14
CA VAL A 51 3.81 9.32 8.22
C VAL A 51 3.94 10.84 8.35
N VAL A 52 5.17 11.37 8.35
CA VAL A 52 5.43 12.81 8.41
C VAL A 52 4.90 13.52 7.17
N GLY A 53 5.08 12.94 5.98
CA GLY A 53 4.54 13.48 4.73
C GLY A 53 3.01 13.57 4.73
N ILE A 54 2.33 12.51 5.16
CA ILE A 54 0.86 12.47 5.32
C ILE A 54 0.42 13.51 6.35
N ALA A 55 1.09 13.61 7.49
CA ALA A 55 0.75 14.55 8.54
C ALA A 55 0.95 16.01 8.08
N ALA A 56 2.04 16.32 7.39
CA ALA A 56 2.31 17.63 6.81
C ALA A 56 1.28 18.02 5.74
N LEU A 57 0.91 17.08 4.86
CA LEU A 57 -0.13 17.29 3.85
C LEU A 57 -1.49 17.55 4.51
N ALA A 58 -1.87 16.74 5.50
CA ALA A 58 -3.10 16.90 6.24
C ALA A 58 -3.17 18.28 6.91
N ILE A 59 -2.07 18.76 7.49
CA ILE A 59 -2.00 20.10 8.07
C ILE A 59 -2.16 21.16 6.99
N GLY A 60 -1.45 21.07 5.87
CA GLY A 60 -1.55 22.03 4.78
C GLY A 60 -2.99 22.17 4.29
N ILE A 61 -3.72 21.06 4.18
CA ILE A 61 -5.15 21.04 3.82
C ILE A 61 -6.01 21.67 4.93
N GLN A 62 -5.71 21.37 6.21
CA GLN A 62 -6.49 21.85 7.36
C GLN A 62 -6.15 23.28 7.80
N GLN A 63 -5.04 23.89 7.36
CA GLN A 63 -4.61 25.23 7.79
C GLN A 63 -5.62 26.32 7.41
N ARG A 64 -6.21 26.24 6.22
CA ARG A 64 -7.21 27.21 5.75
C ARG A 64 -8.53 27.13 6.52
N PRO A 65 -9.21 25.96 6.63
CA PRO A 65 -10.43 25.87 7.41
C PRO A 65 -10.19 26.26 8.87
N HIS A 66 -9.00 25.95 9.44
CA HIS A 66 -8.62 26.44 10.76
C HIS A 66 -8.65 27.97 10.85
N ARG A 67 -8.02 28.70 9.92
CA ARG A 67 -8.01 30.17 9.92
C ARG A 67 -9.41 30.77 9.85
N TYR A 68 -10.28 30.24 8.99
CA TYR A 68 -11.66 30.70 8.87
C TYR A 68 -12.47 30.40 10.13
N CYS A 69 -12.34 29.19 10.69
CA CYS A 69 -12.99 28.83 11.94
C CYS A 69 -12.51 29.72 13.08
N THR A 70 -11.19 29.97 13.24
CA THR A 70 -10.67 30.83 14.30
C THR A 70 -11.10 32.28 14.14
N ALA A 71 -11.22 32.78 12.90
CA ALA A 71 -11.73 34.12 12.64
C ALA A 71 -13.20 34.26 13.02
N ALA A 72 -14.03 33.26 12.72
CA ALA A 72 -15.45 33.24 13.06
C ALA A 72 -15.71 33.27 14.58
N VAL A 73 -14.78 32.75 15.41
CA VAL A 73 -14.90 32.79 16.88
C VAL A 73 -14.04 33.85 17.57
N ALA A 74 -13.27 34.65 16.84
CA ALA A 74 -12.31 35.56 17.44
C ALA A 74 -12.96 36.58 18.40
N GLY A 75 -14.16 37.08 18.06
CA GLY A 75 -14.90 38.08 18.85
C GLY A 75 -15.83 37.55 19.95
N LEU A 76 -15.95 36.22 20.11
CA LEU A 76 -16.89 35.61 21.06
C LEU A 76 -16.23 35.33 22.42
N ASP A 77 -17.02 35.39 23.49
CA ASP A 77 -16.58 34.97 24.82
C ASP A 77 -16.43 33.44 24.92
N ARG A 78 -15.69 32.94 25.90
CA ARG A 78 -15.39 31.52 26.10
C ARG A 78 -16.66 30.65 26.16
N HIS A 79 -17.72 31.16 26.79
CA HIS A 79 -19.00 30.47 26.88
C HIS A 79 -19.69 30.38 25.51
N GLN A 80 -19.80 31.51 24.80
CA GLN A 80 -20.38 31.60 23.46
C GLN A 80 -19.62 30.73 22.44
N ARG A 81 -18.28 30.71 22.51
CA ARG A 81 -17.45 29.82 21.68
C ARG A 81 -17.78 28.35 21.92
N SER A 82 -17.94 27.94 23.18
CA SER A 82 -18.27 26.56 23.51
C SER A 82 -19.67 26.16 23.05
N GLN A 83 -20.65 27.07 23.14
CA GLN A 83 -22.00 26.87 22.65
C GLN A 83 -22.03 26.77 21.13
N ALA A 84 -21.39 27.70 20.41
CA ALA A 84 -21.30 27.68 18.96
C ALA A 84 -20.65 26.37 18.44
N LEU A 85 -19.57 25.91 19.08
CA LEU A 85 -18.92 24.65 18.73
C LEU A 85 -19.79 23.43 19.02
N THR A 86 -20.60 23.46 20.07
CA THR A 86 -21.46 22.34 20.46
C THR A 86 -22.66 22.25 19.52
N ALA A 87 -23.27 23.40 19.19
CA ALA A 87 -24.39 23.53 18.28
C ALA A 87 -24.10 22.96 16.87
N VAL A 88 -22.90 23.19 16.33
CA VAL A 88 -22.51 22.65 15.02
C VAL A 88 -22.52 21.10 14.97
N TRP A 89 -22.33 20.42 16.10
CA TRP A 89 -22.09 18.96 16.13
C TRP A 89 -23.18 18.15 16.82
N ARG A 90 -23.72 18.63 17.94
CA ARG A 90 -24.57 17.81 18.81
C ARG A 90 -25.54 18.57 19.72
N GLY A 91 -25.49 19.90 19.75
CA GLY A 91 -26.28 20.72 20.68
C GLY A 91 -27.47 21.38 20.03
N ASP A 92 -28.38 21.86 20.89
CA ASP A 92 -29.50 22.70 20.49
C ASP A 92 -29.02 24.05 19.92
N PRO A 93 -29.87 24.75 19.14
CA PRO A 93 -29.54 26.08 18.63
C PRO A 93 -29.25 27.03 19.81
N PRO A 94 -28.14 27.77 19.79
CA PRO A 94 -27.84 28.72 20.86
C PRO A 94 -28.81 29.89 20.81
N ASP A 95 -29.32 30.31 21.97
CA ASP A 95 -30.24 31.46 22.11
C ASP A 95 -29.55 32.80 21.79
N ASP A 96 -28.22 32.85 21.93
CA ASP A 96 -27.43 34.04 21.62
C ASP A 96 -27.22 34.17 20.09
N PRO A 97 -27.69 35.26 19.45
CA PRO A 97 -27.58 35.46 18.01
C PRO A 97 -26.12 35.51 17.53
N ALA A 98 -25.17 35.97 18.35
CA ALA A 98 -23.76 36.00 17.99
C ALA A 98 -23.15 34.59 17.94
N ALA A 99 -23.53 33.72 18.88
CA ALA A 99 -23.11 32.32 18.90
C ALA A 99 -23.76 31.52 17.75
N LEU A 100 -25.02 31.83 17.42
CA LEU A 100 -25.74 31.21 16.29
C LEU A 100 -25.10 31.57 14.94
N ALA A 101 -24.80 32.85 14.71
CA ALA A 101 -24.14 33.31 13.49
C ALA A 101 -22.77 32.65 13.29
N ALA A 102 -21.98 32.53 14.37
CA ALA A 102 -20.68 31.87 14.33
C ALA A 102 -20.77 30.36 14.07
N ALA A 103 -21.77 29.69 14.64
CA ALA A 103 -22.04 28.28 14.37
C ALA A 103 -22.36 28.02 12.89
N ILE A 104 -23.23 28.86 12.30
CA ILE A 104 -23.59 28.78 10.87
C ILE A 104 -22.38 29.05 9.98
N GLN A 105 -21.56 30.06 10.30
CA GLN A 105 -20.32 30.32 9.57
C GLN A 105 -19.34 29.14 9.64
N MET A 106 -19.18 28.51 10.80
CA MET A 106 -18.30 27.36 10.93
C MET A 106 -18.79 26.13 10.15
N GLY A 107 -20.08 25.81 10.27
CA GLY A 107 -20.64 24.64 9.59
C GLY A 107 -20.72 24.82 8.07
N SER A 108 -21.02 26.02 7.57
CA SER A 108 -20.98 26.31 6.14
C SER A 108 -19.57 26.13 5.56
N VAL A 109 -18.52 26.59 6.25
CA VAL A 109 -17.13 26.36 5.84
C VAL A 109 -16.79 24.86 5.81
N MET A 110 -17.23 24.09 6.81
CA MET A 110 -17.00 22.62 6.84
C MET A 110 -17.72 21.90 5.70
N LEU A 111 -18.97 22.25 5.42
CA LEU A 111 -19.76 21.68 4.34
C LEU A 111 -19.17 22.05 2.97
N GLU A 112 -18.82 23.31 2.77
CA GLU A 112 -18.28 23.81 1.50
C GLU A 112 -16.90 23.20 1.21
N THR A 113 -16.05 23.10 2.24
CA THR A 113 -14.73 22.44 2.12
C THR A 113 -14.88 20.98 1.65
N ARG A 114 -15.89 20.25 2.16
CA ARG A 114 -16.11 18.85 1.75
C ARG A 114 -16.78 18.76 0.37
N LYS A 115 -17.74 19.62 0.05
CA LYS A 115 -18.37 19.67 -1.29
C LYS A 115 -17.36 19.93 -2.40
N GLN A 116 -16.33 20.72 -2.11
CA GLN A 116 -15.26 21.03 -3.05
C GLN A 116 -14.16 19.97 -3.11
N MET A 117 -14.20 18.93 -2.27
CA MET A 117 -13.32 17.79 -2.46
C MET A 117 -13.71 17.09 -3.77
N PRO A 118 -12.78 16.97 -4.73
CA PRO A 118 -13.12 16.38 -6.01
C PRO A 118 -13.49 14.91 -5.81
N ARG A 119 -14.50 14.43 -6.54
CA ARG A 119 -15.02 13.06 -6.39
C ARG A 119 -13.95 11.97 -6.54
N TRP A 120 -12.90 12.24 -7.31
CA TRP A 120 -11.76 11.32 -7.45
C TRP A 120 -10.98 11.17 -6.15
N LEU A 121 -10.87 12.21 -5.31
CA LEU A 121 -10.19 12.15 -4.02
C LEU A 121 -11.00 11.33 -3.01
N ILE A 122 -12.33 11.43 -3.07
CA ILE A 122 -13.25 10.57 -2.31
C ILE A 122 -13.07 9.12 -2.74
N ARG A 123 -13.01 8.82 -4.05
CA ARG A 123 -12.69 7.47 -4.54
C ARG A 123 -11.30 6.99 -4.13
N LEU A 124 -10.30 7.86 -4.16
CA LEU A 124 -8.93 7.56 -3.74
C LEU A 124 -8.90 7.17 -2.26
N TRP A 125 -9.82 7.69 -1.45
CA TRP A 125 -9.95 7.33 -0.03
C TRP A 125 -10.46 5.90 0.18
N TRP A 126 -11.22 5.34 -0.76
CA TRP A 126 -11.66 3.94 -0.76
C TRP A 126 -10.63 2.97 -1.33
N LEU A 127 -9.72 3.47 -2.18
CA LEU A 127 -8.64 2.67 -2.79
C LEU A 127 -7.79 1.90 -1.77
N PRO A 128 -7.27 2.49 -0.66
CA PRO A 128 -6.48 1.74 0.31
C PRO A 128 -7.29 0.65 1.02
N ILE A 129 -8.60 0.86 1.24
CA ILE A 129 -9.48 -0.17 1.83
C ILE A 129 -9.58 -1.37 0.88
N LEU A 130 -9.83 -1.11 -0.41
CA LEU A 130 -9.89 -2.16 -1.43
C LEU A 130 -8.57 -2.91 -1.56
N LEU A 131 -7.45 -2.19 -1.58
CA LEU A 131 -6.11 -2.78 -1.64
C LEU A 131 -5.79 -3.63 -0.40
N MET A 132 -6.21 -3.19 0.79
CA MET A 132 -6.04 -3.97 2.02
C MET A 132 -6.87 -5.24 2.00
N ILE A 133 -8.12 -5.19 1.52
CA ILE A 133 -8.99 -6.37 1.41
C ILE A 133 -8.42 -7.35 0.38
N SER A 134 -7.99 -6.88 -0.79
CA SER A 134 -7.38 -7.74 -1.81
C SER A 134 -6.07 -8.36 -1.32
N GLY A 135 -5.24 -7.58 -0.62
CA GLY A 135 -4.01 -8.09 0.00
C GLY A 135 -4.29 -9.12 1.09
N ALA A 136 -5.29 -8.88 1.93
CA ALA A 136 -5.73 -9.84 2.95
C ALA A 136 -6.10 -11.19 2.31
N LEU A 137 -6.89 -11.16 1.24
CA LEU A 137 -7.33 -12.36 0.51
C LEU A 137 -6.13 -13.11 -0.08
N LEU A 138 -5.23 -12.42 -0.79
CA LEU A 138 -4.01 -13.02 -1.36
C LEU A 138 -3.14 -13.68 -0.28
N ILE A 139 -2.92 -13.01 0.85
CA ILE A 139 -2.10 -13.50 1.96
C ILE A 139 -2.78 -14.67 2.71
N PHE A 140 -4.12 -14.68 2.78
CA PHE A 140 -4.88 -15.82 3.29
C PHE A 140 -4.64 -17.09 2.47
N TYR A 141 -4.43 -16.95 1.16
CA TYR A 141 -4.11 -18.07 0.27
C TYR A 141 -2.64 -18.52 0.35
N SER A 142 -1.70 -17.61 0.64
CA SER A 142 -0.25 -17.91 0.56
C SER A 142 0.44 -18.22 1.90
N ASP A 143 0.19 -17.44 2.96
CA ASP A 143 1.09 -17.36 4.13
C ASP A 143 0.43 -17.61 5.50
N GLY A 144 -0.81 -18.09 5.52
CA GLY A 144 -1.49 -18.57 6.72
C GLY A 144 -2.36 -17.55 7.46
N ALA A 145 -3.30 -18.08 8.26
CA ALA A 145 -4.44 -17.36 8.84
C ALA A 145 -4.07 -16.19 9.79
N ARG A 146 -2.86 -16.19 10.36
CA ARG A 146 -2.43 -15.17 11.34
C ARG A 146 -2.16 -13.81 10.68
N ARG A 147 -1.59 -13.77 9.48
CA ARG A 147 -1.37 -12.51 8.74
C ARG A 147 -2.64 -12.01 8.08
N GLY A 148 -3.40 -12.93 7.50
CA GLY A 148 -4.72 -12.63 6.93
C GLY A 148 -5.65 -11.95 7.94
N SER A 149 -5.71 -12.46 9.18
CA SER A 149 -6.52 -11.85 10.25
C SER A 149 -6.04 -10.46 10.67
N GLY A 150 -4.72 -10.22 10.72
CA GLY A 150 -4.15 -8.89 10.96
C GLY A 150 -4.57 -7.86 9.90
N TYR A 151 -4.49 -8.24 8.62
CA TYR A 151 -4.97 -7.41 7.52
C TYR A 151 -6.47 -7.15 7.58
N LEU A 152 -7.26 -8.17 7.92
CA LEU A 152 -8.71 -8.04 8.02
C LEU A 152 -9.12 -7.10 9.16
N LEU A 153 -8.47 -7.21 10.33
CA LEU A 153 -8.66 -6.27 11.44
C LEU A 153 -8.28 -4.83 11.05
N LEU A 154 -7.17 -4.65 10.33
CA LEU A 154 -6.74 -3.34 9.88
C LEU A 154 -7.72 -2.74 8.85
N ALA A 155 -8.17 -3.55 7.89
CA ALA A 155 -9.19 -3.14 6.91
C ALA A 155 -10.51 -2.75 7.58
N LEU A 156 -10.95 -3.51 8.58
CA LEU A 156 -12.13 -3.18 9.39
C LEU A 156 -11.94 -1.88 10.16
N ALA A 157 -10.78 -1.65 10.77
CA ALA A 157 -10.48 -0.42 11.49
C ALA A 157 -10.52 0.81 10.57
N VAL A 158 -9.89 0.75 9.39
CA VAL A 158 -9.95 1.84 8.40
C VAL A 158 -11.37 2.06 7.92
N SER A 159 -12.12 0.99 7.63
CA SER A 159 -13.52 1.08 7.19
C SER A 159 -14.41 1.73 8.25
N ALA A 160 -14.25 1.33 9.53
CA ALA A 160 -14.98 1.92 10.64
C ALA A 160 -14.69 3.42 10.79
N LEU A 161 -13.43 3.84 10.65
CA LEU A 161 -13.05 5.26 10.68
C LEU A 161 -13.66 6.06 9.52
N THR A 162 -13.69 5.49 8.32
CA THR A 162 -14.31 6.11 7.14
C THR A 162 -15.82 6.27 7.33
N CYS A 163 -16.53 5.20 7.72
CA CYS A 163 -17.96 5.23 8.04
C CYS A 163 -18.26 6.24 9.15
N TRP A 164 -17.45 6.28 10.19
CA TRP A 164 -17.58 7.24 11.28
C TRP A 164 -17.45 8.70 10.79
N SER A 165 -16.51 8.97 9.87
CA SER A 165 -16.32 10.29 9.27
C SER A 165 -17.49 10.73 8.39
N GLU A 166 -18.17 9.79 7.73
CA GLU A 166 -19.35 10.04 6.91
C GLU A 166 -20.58 10.26 7.76
N TYR A 167 -20.76 9.43 8.80
CA TYR A 167 -21.80 9.59 9.80
C TYR A 167 -21.73 10.99 10.43
N HIS A 168 -20.54 11.41 10.87
CA HIS A 168 -20.33 12.72 11.44
C HIS A 168 -20.67 13.86 10.48
N PHE A 169 -20.36 13.70 9.21
CA PHE A 169 -20.67 14.72 8.21
C PHE A 169 -22.15 14.82 7.90
N ARG A 170 -22.84 13.69 7.73
CA ARG A 170 -24.31 13.68 7.60
C ARG A 170 -24.97 14.34 8.81
N ARG A 171 -24.42 14.09 10.01
CA ARG A 171 -24.87 14.73 11.24
C ARG A 171 -24.68 16.25 11.22
N VAL A 172 -23.50 16.75 10.85
CA VAL A 172 -23.25 18.20 10.72
C VAL A 172 -24.17 18.83 9.68
N GLN A 173 -24.44 18.14 8.57
CA GLN A 173 -25.38 18.60 7.55
C GLN A 173 -26.81 18.75 8.10
N HIS A 174 -27.28 17.76 8.87
CA HIS A 174 -28.58 17.84 9.54
C HIS A 174 -28.62 18.96 10.59
N GLN A 175 -27.54 19.17 11.34
CA GLN A 175 -27.47 20.25 12.33
C GLN A 175 -27.49 21.63 11.66
N MET A 176 -26.82 21.80 10.52
CA MET A 176 -26.91 23.04 9.75
C MET A 176 -28.34 23.37 9.32
N GLN A 177 -29.14 22.37 8.92
CA GLN A 177 -30.56 22.59 8.60
C GLN A 177 -31.37 23.10 9.80
N LEU A 178 -31.06 22.61 11.00
CA LEU A 178 -31.70 23.08 12.23
C LEU A 178 -31.28 24.51 12.61
N LEU A 179 -29.99 24.83 12.45
CA LEU A 179 -29.49 26.18 12.71
C LEU A 179 -29.99 27.20 11.68
N ASP A 180 -30.09 26.82 10.41
CA ASP A 180 -30.67 27.67 9.36
C ASP A 180 -32.16 27.95 9.64
N ALA A 181 -32.90 26.95 10.12
CA ALA A 181 -34.30 27.14 10.54
C ALA A 181 -34.42 28.09 11.74
N ALA A 182 -33.54 27.96 12.75
CA ALA A 182 -33.49 28.82 13.92
C ALA A 182 -33.04 30.26 13.59
N ALA A 183 -32.16 30.44 12.61
CA ALA A 183 -31.78 31.76 12.10
C ALA A 183 -32.94 32.46 11.37
N GLY A 184 -33.84 31.69 10.74
CA GLY A 184 -35.06 32.24 10.14
C GLY A 184 -35.98 32.96 11.15
N SER A 185 -35.94 32.56 12.43
CA SER A 185 -36.64 33.23 13.54
C SER A 185 -35.90 34.42 14.15
N HIS A 186 -34.60 34.61 13.85
CA HIS A 186 -33.76 35.69 14.39
C HIS A 186 -32.97 36.38 13.26
N PRO A 187 -33.55 37.42 12.61
CA PRO A 187 -32.93 38.09 11.46
C PRO A 187 -31.56 38.71 11.75
N GLU A 188 -31.31 39.10 13.01
CA GLU A 188 -30.02 39.64 13.49
C GLU A 188 -28.91 38.58 13.57
N ALA A 189 -29.26 37.28 13.56
CA ALA A 189 -28.30 36.17 13.55
C ALA A 189 -27.84 35.77 12.14
N ALA A 190 -28.38 36.41 11.09
CA ALA A 190 -27.96 36.16 9.72
C ALA A 190 -26.50 36.64 9.54
N PRO A 191 -25.57 35.77 9.12
CA PRO A 191 -24.18 36.18 8.95
C PRO A 191 -24.07 37.26 7.87
N ALA A 192 -23.51 38.42 8.24
CA ALA A 192 -23.41 39.61 7.36
C ALA A 192 -22.76 39.33 6.00
N VAL A 193 -21.83 38.37 5.92
CA VAL A 193 -21.26 37.83 4.68
C VAL A 193 -20.85 36.37 4.92
N LEU A 194 -21.40 35.43 4.15
CA LEU A 194 -20.87 34.06 4.11
C LEU A 194 -19.53 34.07 3.37
N PRO A 195 -18.43 33.61 3.97
CA PRO A 195 -17.15 33.53 3.26
C PRO A 195 -17.28 32.57 2.07
N ARG A 196 -17.12 33.06 0.83
CA ARG A 196 -16.96 32.17 -0.33
C ARG A 196 -15.63 31.44 -0.22
N TYR A 197 -15.68 30.13 -0.03
CA TYR A 197 -14.49 29.29 -0.08
C TYR A 197 -14.04 29.16 -1.55
N GLN A 198 -12.91 29.79 -1.89
CA GLN A 198 -12.21 29.62 -3.17
C GLN A 198 -11.01 28.67 -2.97
N PRO A 199 -10.96 27.52 -3.66
CA PRO A 199 -9.85 26.59 -3.52
C PRO A 199 -8.62 27.14 -4.27
N PRO A 200 -7.42 27.13 -3.66
CA PRO A 200 -6.20 27.56 -4.34
C PRO A 200 -5.78 26.50 -5.37
N SER A 201 -5.45 26.93 -6.59
CA SER A 201 -5.01 26.02 -7.67
C SER A 201 -3.74 25.22 -7.32
N ARG A 202 -2.87 25.78 -6.47
CA ARG A 202 -1.56 25.19 -6.09
C ARG A 202 -1.63 24.03 -5.09
N SER A 203 -2.73 23.84 -4.35
CA SER A 203 -2.85 22.71 -3.42
C SER A 203 -2.98 21.36 -4.13
N ARG A 204 -3.51 21.35 -5.36
CA ARG A 204 -3.61 20.14 -6.19
C ARG A 204 -2.22 19.61 -6.57
N LEU A 205 -1.28 20.50 -6.86
CA LEU A 205 0.11 20.14 -7.18
C LEU A 205 0.83 19.57 -5.96
N LEU A 206 0.62 20.12 -4.77
CA LEU A 206 1.21 19.59 -3.53
C LEU A 206 0.65 18.23 -3.17
N ILE A 207 -0.67 18.02 -3.30
CA ILE A 207 -1.29 16.70 -3.08
C ILE A 207 -0.75 15.69 -4.10
N ALA A 208 -0.68 16.05 -5.39
CA ALA A 208 -0.13 15.19 -6.43
C ALA A 208 1.35 14.86 -6.21
N ALA A 209 2.17 15.85 -5.80
CA ALA A 209 3.59 15.64 -5.52
C ALA A 209 3.82 14.75 -4.28
N THR A 210 2.97 14.83 -3.26
CA THR A 210 3.09 13.99 -2.07
C THR A 210 2.69 12.55 -2.36
N VAL A 211 1.61 12.35 -3.13
CA VAL A 211 1.17 11.03 -3.60
C VAL A 211 2.22 10.42 -4.53
N ALA A 212 2.74 11.20 -5.47
CA ALA A 212 3.82 10.78 -6.37
C ALA A 212 5.10 10.46 -5.58
N GLY A 213 5.47 11.25 -4.58
CA GLY A 213 6.63 10.98 -3.72
C GLY A 213 6.48 9.70 -2.90
N ALA A 214 5.28 9.39 -2.39
CA ALA A 214 5.02 8.13 -1.70
C ALA A 214 5.06 6.92 -2.64
N ILE A 215 4.57 7.06 -3.88
CA ILE A 215 4.63 6.02 -4.92
C ILE A 215 6.08 5.80 -5.38
N VAL A 216 6.83 6.88 -5.63
CA VAL A 216 8.23 6.83 -6.06
C VAL A 216 9.13 6.29 -4.94
N GLY A 217 8.91 6.67 -3.69
CA GLY A 217 9.62 6.10 -2.54
C GLY A 217 9.32 4.61 -2.31
N GLY A 218 8.11 4.16 -2.64
CA GLY A 218 7.77 2.73 -2.68
C GLY A 218 8.46 2.00 -3.83
N LEU A 219 8.57 2.62 -5.01
CA LEU A 219 9.26 2.06 -6.17
C LEU A 219 10.78 2.00 -6.01
N THR A 220 11.40 2.94 -5.30
CA THR A 220 12.85 2.86 -4.99
C THR A 220 13.16 1.76 -3.97
N ALA A 221 12.20 1.35 -3.14
CA ALA A 221 12.33 0.14 -2.32
C ALA A 221 12.28 -1.15 -3.15
N PHE A 222 11.58 -1.15 -4.29
CA PHE A 222 11.57 -2.28 -5.24
C PHE A 222 12.87 -2.41 -6.03
N ASN A 223 13.53 -1.30 -6.37
CA ASN A 223 14.80 -1.32 -7.10
C ASN A 223 16.04 -1.33 -6.20
N GLY A 224 15.85 -1.22 -4.88
CA GLY A 224 16.91 -1.34 -3.88
C GLY A 224 17.14 -2.77 -3.42
N SER A 225 16.73 -3.80 -4.18
CA SER A 225 17.11 -5.17 -3.85
C SER A 225 18.63 -5.24 -3.82
N GLU A 226 19.17 -5.64 -2.67
CA GLU A 226 20.56 -6.00 -2.49
C GLU A 226 21.08 -6.82 -3.68
N LYS A 227 22.38 -6.69 -3.95
CA LYS A 227 23.05 -7.55 -4.94
C LYS A 227 22.61 -9.00 -4.67
N PRO A 228 22.06 -9.72 -5.66
CA PRO A 228 21.56 -11.07 -5.44
C PRO A 228 22.66 -11.89 -4.80
N THR A 229 22.34 -12.57 -3.70
CA THR A 229 23.28 -13.46 -3.05
C THR A 229 23.62 -14.61 -4.01
N ASP A 230 24.75 -15.29 -3.79
CA ASP A 230 25.09 -16.48 -4.58
C ASP A 230 23.98 -17.53 -4.50
N CYS A 231 23.27 -17.61 -3.38
CA CYS A 231 22.10 -18.47 -3.22
C CYS A 231 20.87 -18.04 -3.99
N ASP A 232 20.55 -16.74 -4.08
CA ASP A 232 19.46 -16.25 -4.92
C ASP A 232 19.74 -16.55 -6.40
N THR A 233 21.01 -16.38 -6.80
CA THR A 233 21.46 -16.70 -8.16
C THR A 233 21.33 -18.20 -8.44
N ALA A 234 21.80 -19.06 -7.53
CA ALA A 234 21.68 -20.52 -7.66
C ALA A 234 20.20 -20.98 -7.70
N LEU A 235 19.35 -20.41 -6.85
CA LEU A 235 17.91 -20.70 -6.81
C LEU A 235 17.18 -20.19 -8.06
N SER A 236 17.63 -19.08 -8.66
CA SER A 236 17.06 -18.59 -9.92
C SER A 236 17.30 -19.57 -11.08
N VAL A 237 18.46 -20.22 -11.11
CA VAL A 237 18.77 -21.26 -12.11
C VAL A 237 17.86 -22.48 -11.90
N LEU A 238 17.59 -22.86 -10.66
CA LEU A 238 16.60 -23.89 -10.35
C LEU A 238 15.17 -23.48 -10.72
N GLY A 239 14.84 -22.20 -10.60
CA GLY A 239 13.56 -21.65 -11.04
C GLY A 239 13.30 -21.90 -12.52
N ILE A 240 14.32 -21.77 -13.38
CA ILE A 240 14.23 -22.05 -14.83
C ILE A 240 13.88 -23.53 -15.09
N TYR A 241 14.25 -24.43 -14.18
CA TYR A 241 13.92 -25.85 -14.28
C TYR A 241 12.51 -26.18 -13.79
N VAL A 242 12.07 -25.56 -12.69
CA VAL A 242 10.78 -25.86 -12.03
C VAL A 242 9.64 -25.00 -12.58
N ASP A 243 9.92 -24.05 -13.47
CA ASP A 243 8.90 -23.19 -14.06
C ASP A 243 7.83 -24.00 -14.82
N ASP A 244 6.58 -23.59 -14.66
CA ASP A 244 5.42 -24.31 -15.21
C ASP A 244 5.47 -24.32 -16.75
N GLU A 245 6.14 -23.34 -17.36
CA GLU A 245 6.38 -23.25 -18.81
C GLU A 245 7.30 -24.36 -19.35
N HIS A 246 8.24 -24.88 -18.55
CA HIS A 246 9.23 -25.87 -18.98
C HIS A 246 8.97 -27.27 -18.41
N ARG A 247 7.89 -27.44 -17.64
CA ARG A 247 7.51 -28.72 -17.03
C ARG A 247 7.35 -29.84 -18.06
N ASP A 248 6.86 -29.52 -19.25
CA ASP A 248 6.72 -30.49 -20.35
C ASP A 248 8.07 -30.93 -20.93
N LEU A 249 9.13 -30.13 -20.78
CA LEU A 249 10.48 -30.53 -21.17
C LEU A 249 11.09 -31.53 -20.19
N THR A 250 10.58 -31.67 -18.98
CA THR A 250 11.11 -32.62 -17.99
C THR A 250 10.53 -34.03 -18.13
N LYS A 251 9.57 -34.24 -19.04
CA LYS A 251 8.85 -35.50 -19.19
C LYS A 251 9.45 -36.36 -20.31
N GLY A 252 10.01 -37.53 -19.97
CA GLY A 252 10.64 -38.43 -20.94
C GLY A 252 9.71 -38.97 -22.02
N ASP A 253 8.40 -39.05 -21.78
CA ASP A 253 7.40 -39.46 -22.77
C ASP A 253 7.15 -38.40 -23.88
N LEU A 254 7.59 -37.16 -23.66
CA LEU A 254 7.42 -36.03 -24.59
C LEU A 254 8.69 -35.71 -25.40
N ILE A 255 9.75 -36.51 -25.31
CA ILE A 255 10.98 -36.26 -26.10
C ILE A 255 10.86 -36.71 -27.57
N GLY A 256 9.84 -37.50 -27.89
CA GLY A 256 9.60 -38.03 -29.24
C GLY A 256 9.18 -36.97 -30.27
N PRO A 257 8.92 -37.38 -31.53
CA PRO A 257 8.61 -36.48 -32.65
C PRO A 257 7.37 -35.61 -32.46
N HIS A 258 6.44 -36.03 -31.59
CA HIS A 258 5.19 -35.33 -31.32
C HIS A 258 5.24 -34.38 -30.11
N GLY A 259 6.37 -34.28 -29.43
CA GLY A 259 6.55 -33.39 -28.28
C GLY A 259 7.12 -32.02 -28.63
N PRO A 260 7.59 -31.25 -27.63
CA PRO A 260 8.13 -29.90 -27.81
C PRO A 260 9.26 -29.85 -28.85
N PRO A 261 9.42 -28.77 -29.63
CA PRO A 261 10.46 -28.70 -30.65
C PRO A 261 11.86 -28.76 -30.03
N LEU A 262 12.86 -29.26 -30.77
CA LEU A 262 14.25 -29.40 -30.25
C LEU A 262 14.81 -28.04 -29.80
N SER A 263 14.41 -26.96 -30.48
CA SER A 263 14.75 -25.59 -30.11
C SER A 263 14.30 -25.22 -28.70
N ALA A 264 13.18 -25.75 -28.21
CA ALA A 264 12.71 -25.46 -26.85
C ALA A 264 13.65 -26.03 -25.78
N TYR A 265 14.18 -27.24 -26.00
CA TYR A 265 15.20 -27.85 -25.13
C TYR A 265 16.52 -27.09 -25.19
N GLN A 266 16.94 -26.66 -26.39
CA GLN A 266 18.14 -25.84 -26.57
C GLN A 266 18.02 -24.46 -25.89
N ASP A 267 16.87 -23.80 -26.03
CA ASP A 267 16.60 -22.51 -25.40
C ASP A 267 16.56 -22.63 -23.87
N TRP A 268 16.04 -23.74 -23.36
CA TRP A 268 16.07 -24.05 -21.92
C TRP A 268 17.50 -24.25 -21.40
N ALA A 269 18.32 -25.07 -22.08
CA ALA A 269 19.73 -25.26 -21.73
C ALA A 269 20.54 -23.94 -21.82
N ASN A 270 20.32 -23.15 -22.87
CA ASN A 270 20.97 -21.86 -23.05
C ASN A 270 20.60 -20.87 -21.93
N ARG A 271 19.35 -20.88 -21.46
CA ARG A 271 18.92 -20.04 -20.33
C ARG A 271 19.64 -20.40 -19.03
N MET A 272 19.81 -21.70 -18.74
CA MET A 272 20.58 -22.11 -17.55
C MET A 272 22.08 -21.80 -17.68
N ARG A 273 22.66 -21.90 -18.89
CA ARG A 273 24.05 -21.52 -19.13
C ARG A 273 24.30 -20.03 -18.90
N ASN A 274 23.32 -19.19 -19.23
CA ASN A 274 23.41 -17.74 -19.13
C ASN A 274 23.12 -17.24 -17.70
N HIS A 275 23.78 -17.81 -16.68
CA HIS A 275 23.68 -17.37 -15.29
C HIS A 275 24.85 -16.44 -14.91
N PRO A 276 24.64 -15.49 -13.98
CA PRO A 276 25.72 -14.68 -13.41
C PRO A 276 26.76 -15.55 -12.68
N LYS A 277 28.03 -15.11 -12.66
CA LYS A 277 29.08 -15.82 -11.92
C LYS A 277 28.81 -15.80 -10.42
N LEU A 278 28.83 -16.98 -9.79
CA LEU A 278 28.73 -17.14 -8.34
C LEU A 278 30.12 -16.97 -7.70
N SER A 279 30.17 -16.36 -6.52
CA SER A 279 31.41 -16.17 -5.74
C SER A 279 31.73 -17.39 -4.86
N ASP A 280 30.72 -18.08 -4.35
CA ASP A 280 30.82 -19.36 -3.66
C ASP A 280 31.16 -20.48 -4.66
N GLN A 281 32.36 -21.04 -4.50
CA GLN A 281 32.89 -22.08 -5.37
C GLN A 281 32.08 -23.39 -5.31
N ASN A 282 31.53 -23.76 -4.14
CA ASN A 282 30.74 -24.98 -3.99
C ASN A 282 29.38 -24.83 -4.70
N LEU A 283 28.76 -23.65 -4.61
CA LEU A 283 27.54 -23.38 -5.39
C LEU A 283 27.85 -23.27 -6.89
N ALA A 284 28.95 -22.62 -7.27
CA ALA A 284 29.36 -22.49 -8.66
C ALA A 284 29.56 -23.86 -9.34
N GLU A 285 30.25 -24.80 -8.68
CA GLU A 285 30.49 -26.16 -9.21
C GLU A 285 29.17 -26.92 -9.41
N ARG A 286 28.20 -26.78 -8.49
CA ARG A 286 26.90 -27.46 -8.59
C ARG A 286 26.00 -26.87 -9.67
N VAL A 287 25.98 -25.54 -9.78
CA VAL A 287 25.24 -24.86 -10.86
C VAL A 287 25.85 -25.23 -12.21
N GLN A 288 27.17 -25.31 -12.31
CA GLN A 288 27.84 -25.78 -13.53
C GLN A 288 27.46 -27.23 -13.87
N HIS A 289 27.48 -28.14 -12.89
CA HIS A 289 27.05 -29.51 -13.10
C HIS A 289 25.60 -29.60 -13.59
N LEU A 290 24.71 -28.75 -13.06
CA LEU A 290 23.32 -28.66 -13.51
C LEU A 290 23.19 -28.15 -14.95
N THR A 291 24.04 -27.20 -15.38
CA THR A 291 24.09 -26.77 -16.79
C THR A 291 24.61 -27.87 -17.71
N ASP A 292 25.58 -28.67 -17.26
CA ASP A 292 26.13 -29.78 -18.04
C ASP A 292 25.07 -30.89 -18.23
N LEU A 293 24.27 -31.17 -17.20
CA LEU A 293 23.15 -32.10 -17.28
C LEU A 293 22.06 -31.63 -18.25
N ALA A 294 21.82 -30.32 -18.31
CA ALA A 294 20.88 -29.75 -19.28
C ALA A 294 21.34 -29.93 -20.73
N ASP A 295 22.64 -29.74 -21.00
CA ASP A 295 23.22 -30.00 -22.31
C ASP A 295 23.14 -31.49 -22.67
N GLN A 296 23.40 -32.37 -21.71
CA GLN A 296 23.24 -33.81 -21.88
C GLN A 296 21.79 -34.20 -22.21
N ALA A 297 20.81 -33.56 -21.59
CA ALA A 297 19.40 -33.76 -21.88
C ALA A 297 19.07 -33.38 -23.34
N VAL A 298 19.57 -32.24 -23.84
CA VAL A 298 19.42 -31.81 -25.24
C VAL A 298 20.01 -32.85 -26.21
N ASP A 299 21.21 -33.35 -25.91
CA ASP A 299 21.89 -34.36 -26.74
C ASP A 299 21.13 -35.70 -26.76
N ILE A 300 20.48 -36.07 -25.66
CA ILE A 300 19.61 -37.26 -25.61
C ILE A 300 18.38 -37.04 -26.49
N VAL A 301 17.67 -35.91 -26.36
CA VAL A 301 16.48 -35.61 -27.19
C VAL A 301 16.84 -35.64 -28.68
N LYS A 302 17.99 -35.06 -29.05
CA LYS A 302 18.48 -35.08 -30.44
C LYS A 302 18.68 -36.50 -30.94
N ARG A 303 19.43 -37.33 -30.19
CA ARG A 303 19.67 -38.74 -30.56
C ARG A 303 18.40 -39.57 -30.58
N THR A 304 17.46 -39.32 -29.66
CA THR A 304 16.17 -40.00 -29.63
C THR A 304 15.35 -39.71 -30.89
N ARG A 305 15.40 -38.48 -31.40
CA ARG A 305 14.67 -38.10 -32.62
C ARG A 305 15.33 -38.59 -33.92
N GLU A 306 16.66 -38.65 -33.94
CA GLU A 306 17.42 -39.08 -35.12
C GLU A 306 17.48 -40.61 -35.25
N ALA A 307 17.64 -41.32 -34.14
CA ALA A 307 17.96 -42.75 -34.12
C ALA A 307 16.96 -43.62 -33.32
N GLY A 308 15.90 -43.04 -32.75
CA GLY A 308 14.92 -43.78 -31.94
C GLY A 308 15.47 -44.24 -30.58
N ALA A 309 16.39 -43.47 -30.00
CA ALA A 309 17.06 -43.78 -28.73
C ALA A 309 16.11 -43.79 -27.50
N ASP A 310 16.62 -44.37 -26.41
CA ASP A 310 15.87 -44.78 -25.21
C ASP A 310 15.46 -43.60 -24.29
N ALA A 311 14.15 -43.46 -24.05
CA ALA A 311 13.59 -42.48 -23.13
C ALA A 311 14.06 -42.65 -21.67
N THR A 312 14.48 -43.87 -21.29
CA THR A 312 15.00 -44.12 -19.93
C THR A 312 16.29 -43.35 -19.63
N ALA A 313 17.12 -43.09 -20.65
CA ALA A 313 18.33 -42.28 -20.49
C ALA A 313 17.98 -40.81 -20.20
N TYR A 314 16.88 -40.32 -20.78
CA TYR A 314 16.39 -38.97 -20.52
C TYR A 314 15.86 -38.85 -19.09
N ASP A 315 15.03 -39.80 -18.66
CA ASP A 315 14.50 -39.83 -17.30
C ASP A 315 15.62 -39.90 -16.25
N ALA A 316 16.70 -40.64 -16.53
CA ALA A 316 17.87 -40.70 -15.65
C ALA A 316 18.56 -39.34 -15.48
N VAL A 317 18.72 -38.57 -16.57
CA VAL A 317 19.29 -37.20 -16.52
C VAL A 317 18.36 -36.25 -15.78
N VAL A 318 17.05 -36.32 -16.01
CA VAL A 318 16.04 -35.54 -15.28
C VAL A 318 16.12 -35.81 -13.77
N GLN A 319 16.28 -37.07 -13.36
CA GLN A 319 16.48 -37.42 -11.95
C GLN A 319 17.79 -36.87 -11.38
N GLN A 320 18.87 -36.85 -12.16
CA GLN A 320 20.13 -36.23 -11.73
C GLN A 320 19.98 -34.71 -11.53
N ILE A 321 19.26 -34.02 -12.41
CA ILE A 321 18.96 -32.59 -12.27
C ILE A 321 18.14 -32.33 -11.00
N LEU A 322 17.14 -33.17 -10.70
CA LEU A 322 16.35 -33.06 -9.47
C LEU A 322 17.20 -33.25 -8.21
N ASN A 323 18.09 -34.24 -8.22
CA ASN A 323 18.97 -34.51 -7.09
C ASN A 323 19.98 -33.36 -6.86
N GLU A 324 20.57 -32.82 -7.93
CA GLU A 324 21.48 -31.68 -7.84
C GLU A 324 20.75 -30.41 -7.36
N GLY A 325 19.52 -30.19 -7.83
CA GLY A 325 18.69 -29.09 -7.35
C GLY A 325 18.35 -29.18 -5.86
N GLN A 326 18.08 -30.38 -5.37
CA GLN A 326 17.90 -30.62 -3.93
C GLN A 326 19.18 -30.37 -3.13
N ALA A 327 20.35 -30.71 -3.68
CA ALA A 327 21.63 -30.44 -3.04
C ALA A 327 21.90 -28.94 -2.92
N ILE A 328 21.66 -28.15 -3.98
CA ILE A 328 21.75 -26.69 -3.98
C ILE A 328 20.80 -26.09 -2.94
N LEU A 329 19.54 -26.56 -2.88
CA LEU A 329 18.56 -26.13 -1.89
C LEU A 329 19.04 -26.37 -0.44
N ASN A 330 19.68 -27.52 -0.20
CA ASN A 330 20.19 -27.86 1.13
C ASN A 330 21.39 -26.98 1.54
N VAL A 331 22.31 -26.69 0.60
CA VAL A 331 23.44 -25.77 0.85
C VAL A 331 22.92 -24.38 1.18
N CYS A 332 21.97 -23.86 0.41
CA CYS A 332 21.40 -22.54 0.65
C CYS A 332 20.58 -22.45 1.94
N LYS A 333 19.90 -23.53 2.34
CA LYS A 333 19.23 -23.59 3.66
C LYS A 333 20.22 -23.61 4.82
N ALA A 334 21.41 -24.18 4.65
CA ALA A 334 22.43 -24.24 5.70
C ALA A 334 23.18 -22.90 5.88
N GLN A 335 23.13 -22.01 4.89
CA GLN A 335 23.74 -20.67 4.94
C GLN A 335 22.80 -19.59 5.54
N ARG A 336 21.52 -19.91 5.77
CA ARG A 336 20.51 -19.03 6.39
C ARG A 336 20.30 -19.38 7.86
#